data_AF-A0A2L2ZAA5-F1
#
_entry.id   AF-A0A2L2ZAA5-F1
#
_cell.length_a   1.000
_cell.length_b   1.000
_cell.length_c   1.000
_cell.angle_alpha   90.00
_cell.angle_beta   90.00
_cell.angle_gamma   90.00
#
_symmetry.space_group_name_H-M   'P 1'
#
loop_
_entity.id
_entity.type
_entity.pdbx_description
1 polymer ?
#
loop_
_entity_poly.entity_id
_entity_poly.type
_entity_poly.pdbx_seq_one_letter_code
_entity_poly.pdbx_strand_id
1 'polypeptide(L)' 'CGTGIDSIMLVEEGFKMMSVDACDKMLKYAFRERWNRRNESGVVKCVIEEANWFTLPEDFHNPNGGFYAVIC' A
#
# COMPACT_ATOMS: atom_id res chain seq x y z
N CYS A 1 4.25 -5.36 2.28
CA CYS A 1 4.50 -3.89 2.35
C CYS A 1 5.60 -3.55 3.35
N GLY A 2 5.68 -4.26 4.48
CA GLY A 2 6.57 -3.91 5.58
C GLY A 2 6.23 -2.52 6.12
N THR A 3 7.26 -1.71 6.33
CA THR A 3 7.11 -0.31 6.74
C THR A 3 6.65 0.63 5.61
N GLY A 4 6.56 0.15 4.37
CA GLY A 4 6.10 0.92 3.21
C GLY A 4 7.18 1.67 2.43
N ILE A 5 8.47 1.39 2.67
CA ILE A 5 9.60 2.11 2.04
C ILE A 5 9.52 2.09 0.50
N ASP A 6 9.41 0.90 -0.10
CA ASP A 6 9.34 0.78 -1.56
C ASP A 6 8.07 1.40 -2.13
N SER A 7 6.95 1.25 -1.41
CA SER A 7 5.67 1.86 -1.79
C SER A 7 5.73 3.38 -1.79
N ILE A 8 6.41 4.00 -0.82
CA ILE A 8 6.59 5.45 -0.75
C ILE A 8 7.43 5.93 -1.93
N MET A 9 8.55 5.26 -2.21
CA MET A 9 9.39 5.58 -3.36
C MET A 9 8.57 5.55 -4.66
N LEU A 10 7.76 4.51 -4.88
CA LEU A 10 6.93 4.42 -6.09
C LEU A 10 5.83 5.49 -6.13
N VAL A 11 5.26 5.86 -5.00
CA VAL A 11 4.32 6.99 -4.93
C VAL A 11 4.99 8.31 -5.29
N GLU A 12 6.23 8.53 -4.83
CA GLU A 12 7.03 9.73 -5.15
C GLU A 12 7.35 9.82 -6.65
N GLU A 13 7.60 8.68 -7.29
CA GLU A 13 7.77 8.56 -8.75
C GLU A 13 6.44 8.66 -9.53
N GLY A 14 5.32 8.89 -8.85
CA GLY A 14 4.01 9.15 -9.46
C GLY A 14 3.18 7.90 -9.78
N PHE A 15 3.57 6.72 -9.28
CA PHE A 15 2.76 5.51 -9.44
C PHE A 15 1.54 5.50 -8.52
N LYS A 16 0.43 4.92 -9.01
CA LYS A 16 -0.75 4.65 -8.20
C LYS A 16 -0.56 3.33 -7.46
N MET A 17 -0.36 3.41 -6.16
CA MET A 17 -0.01 2.25 -5.33
C MET A 17 -1.19 1.77 -4.47
N MET A 18 -1.27 0.45 -4.32
CA MET A 18 -1.94 -0.24 -3.22
C MET A 18 -0.88 -1.08 -2.53
N SER A 19 -0.81 -1.01 -1.21
CA SER A 19 0.19 -1.69 -0.39
C SER A 19 -0.52 -2.53 0.67
N VAL A 20 -0.18 -3.82 0.73
CA VAL A 20 -0.76 -4.74 1.72
C VAL A 20 0.32 -5.42 2.54
N ASP A 21 -0.01 -5.75 3.79
CA ASP A 21 0.79 -6.59 4.67
C ASP A 21 -0.09 -7.37 5.64
N ALA A 22 0.37 -8.53 6.10
CA ALA A 22 -0.32 -9.30 7.14
C ALA A 22 0.10 -8.87 8.56
N CYS A 23 1.16 -8.05 8.69
CA CYS A 23 1.69 -7.64 9.98
C CYS A 23 1.27 -6.20 10.33
N ASP A 24 0.25 -6.08 11.18
CA ASP A 24 -0.22 -4.80 11.72
C ASP A 24 0.87 -3.93 12.34
N LYS A 25 1.84 -4.56 13.00
CA LYS A 25 2.97 -3.84 13.61
C LYS A 25 3.79 -3.10 12.56
N MET A 26 3.90 -3.65 11.35
CA MET A 26 4.60 -3.03 10.23
C MET A 26 3.73 -2.00 9.53
N LEU A 27 2.45 -2.32 9.28
CA LEU A 27 1.48 -1.38 8.69
C LEU A 27 1.34 -0.08 9.47
N LYS A 28 1.47 -0.13 10.80
CA LYS A 28 1.48 1.07 11.66
C LYS A 28 2.50 2.12 11.22
N TYR A 29 3.67 1.71 10.72
CA TYR A 29 4.68 2.63 10.20
C TYR A 29 4.26 3.23 8.86
N ALA A 30 3.76 2.40 7.93
CA ALA A 30 3.27 2.86 6.63
C ALA A 30 2.10 3.85 6.76
N PHE A 31 1.14 3.56 7.66
CA PHE A 31 0.02 4.46 7.96
C PHE A 31 0.48 5.78 8.58
N ARG A 32 1.46 5.74 9.49
CA ARG A 32 2.03 6.94 10.10
C ARG A 32 2.69 7.83 9.04
N GLU A 33 3.46 7.24 8.14
CA GLU A 33 4.15 7.98 7.10
C GLU A 33 3.17 8.63 6.12
N ARG A 34 2.14 7.87 5.69
CA ARG A 34 1.04 8.42 4.90
C ARG A 34 0.34 9.60 5.60
N TRP A 35 0.12 9.51 6.91
CA TRP A 35 -0.53 10.56 7.69
C TRP A 35 0.33 11.83 7.82
N ASN A 36 1.62 11.66 8.07
CA ASN A 36 2.58 12.77 8.17
C ASN A 36 2.63 13.57 6.87
N ARG A 37 2.54 12.87 5.72
CA ARG A 37 2.63 13.42 4.38
C ARG A 37 1.27 13.57 3.68
N ARG A 38 0.16 13.58 4.44
CA ARG A 38 -1.21 13.61 3.89
C ARG A 38 -1.54 14.82 3.00
N ASN A 39 -0.72 15.88 3.05
CA ASN A 39 -0.88 17.06 2.20
C ASN A 39 -0.33 16.83 0.78
N GLU A 40 0.44 15.76 0.56
CA GLU A 40 0.97 15.37 -0.73
C GLU A 40 -0.06 14.51 -1.48
N SER A 41 -0.43 14.96 -2.67
CA SER A 41 -1.56 14.39 -3.43
C SER A 41 -1.35 12.93 -3.87
N GLY A 42 -0.11 12.50 -4.09
CA GLY A 42 0.24 11.11 -4.38
C GLY A 42 0.12 10.22 -3.14
N VAL A 43 0.75 10.63 -2.04
CA VAL A 43 0.81 9.89 -0.78
C VAL A 43 -0.58 9.68 -0.18
N VAL A 44 -1.44 10.70 -0.21
CA VAL A 44 -2.79 10.58 0.37
C VAL A 44 -3.67 9.58 -0.40
N LYS A 45 -3.41 9.38 -1.71
CA LYS A 45 -4.15 8.45 -2.58
C LYS A 45 -3.64 7.02 -2.51
N CYS A 46 -2.46 6.79 -1.92
CA CYS A 46 -1.95 5.44 -1.70
C CYS A 46 -2.89 4.67 -0.76
N VAL A 47 -3.33 3.51 -1.21
CA VAL A 47 -4.18 2.61 -0.42
C VAL A 47 -3.27 1.69 0.40
N ILE A 48 -3.54 1.60 1.70
CA ILE A 48 -2.82 0.71 2.62
C ILE A 48 -3.87 -0.12 3.34
N GLU A 49 -3.78 -1.44 3.20
CA GLU A 49 -4.73 -2.40 3.78
C GLU A 49 -3.99 -3.59 4.41
N GLU A 50 -4.67 -4.30 5.30
CA GLU A 50 -4.20 -5.58 5.84
C GLU A 50 -4.61 -6.69 4.88
N ALA A 51 -3.66 -7.56 4.49
CA ALA A 51 -3.97 -8.75 3.69
C ALA A 51 -2.91 -9.83 3.89
N ASN A 52 -3.33 -11.08 3.76
CA ASN A 52 -2.51 -12.26 3.92
C ASN A 52 -2.45 -13.05 2.61
N TRP A 53 -1.27 -13.52 2.22
CA TRP A 53 -1.12 -14.33 1.00
C TRP A 53 -2.03 -15.56 0.96
N PHE A 54 -2.34 -16.16 2.12
CA PHE A 54 -3.21 -17.34 2.19
C PHE A 54 -4.69 -17.03 1.93
N THR A 55 -5.13 -15.78 2.13
CA THR A 55 -6.52 -15.32 1.94
C THR A 55 -6.61 -14.13 0.97
N LEU A 56 -5.54 -13.86 0.21
CA LEU A 56 -5.39 -12.68 -0.63
C LEU A 56 -6.56 -12.40 -1.60
N PRO A 57 -7.18 -13.43 -2.23
CA PRO A 57 -8.34 -13.20 -3.09
C PRO A 57 -9.59 -12.66 -2.37
N GLU A 58 -9.65 -12.80 -1.05
CA GLU A 58 -10.77 -12.43 -0.18
C GLU A 58 -10.52 -11.11 0.58
N ASP A 59 -9.25 -10.79 0.83
CA ASP A 59 -8.84 -9.70 1.73
C ASP A 59 -9.08 -8.31 1.15
N PHE A 60 -9.05 -8.15 -0.19
CA PHE A 60 -9.32 -6.86 -0.83
C PHE A 60 -10.01 -7.01 -2.19
N HIS A 61 -10.83 -6.02 -2.53
CA HIS A 61 -11.43 -5.96 -3.86
C HIS A 61 -10.38 -5.48 -4.87
N ASN A 62 -9.98 -6.39 -5.75
CA ASN A 62 -9.14 -6.03 -6.89
C ASN A 62 -9.80 -4.91 -7.71
N PRO A 63 -9.04 -3.88 -8.12
CA PRO A 63 -9.52 -2.94 -9.11
C PRO A 63 -9.92 -3.71 -10.38
N ASN A 64 -11.03 -3.33 -11.03
CA ASN A 64 -11.46 -3.97 -12.29
C ASN A 64 -10.31 -3.98 -13.30
N GLY A 65 -9.76 -5.18 -13.58
CA GLY A 65 -8.60 -5.38 -14.45
C GLY A 65 -7.28 -5.77 -13.76
N GLY A 66 -7.24 -5.83 -12.41
CA GLY A 66 -6.06 -6.22 -11.64
C GLY A 66 -4.99 -5.12 -11.55
N PHE A 67 -3.74 -5.53 -11.30
CA PHE A 67 -2.59 -4.62 -11.24
C PHE A 67 -1.68 -4.79 -12.46
N TYR A 68 -1.06 -3.70 -12.90
CA TYR A 68 -0.04 -3.73 -13.96
C TYR A 68 1.24 -4.46 -13.56
N ALA A 69 1.58 -4.39 -12.27
CA ALA A 69 2.72 -5.06 -11.67
C ALA A 69 2.39 -5.41 -10.21
N VAL A 70 2.98 -6.49 -9.72
CA VAL A 70 2.95 -6.89 -8.31
C VAL A 70 4.40 -7.08 -7.87
N ILE A 71 4.75 -6.48 -6.74
CA ILE A 71 6.06 -6.62 -6.09
C ILE A 71 5.86 -7.21 -4.70
N CYS A 72 6.85 -7.96 -4.23
CA CYS A 72 6.83 -8.64 -2.94
C CYS A 72 8.10 -8.31 -2.18
#